data_AF-A0A6P0NH39-F1
#
_entry.id   AF-A0A6P0NH39-F1
#
_cell.length_a   1.000
_cell.length_b   1.000
_cell.length_c   1.000
_cell.angle_alpha   90.00
_cell.angle_beta   90.00
_cell.angle_gamma   90.00
#
_symmetry.space_group_name_H-M   'P 1'
#
loop_
_entity.id
_entity.type
_entity.pdbx_description
1 polymer ?
#
loop_
_entity_poly.entity_id
_entity_poly.type
_entity_poly.pdbx_seq_one_letter_code
_entity_poly.pdbx_strand_id
1 'polypeptide(L)'
;MNNIFAYQTLQYIWSHPNNKTQQIKSILKFIGWQIYKRLFKRYIDTQLLPEAKIRCYPDSYSASAALYCGLYDYDDMNFLLRYLRDSDSFIDIGANVGIYTLLAASKIKSGLIYSFEALPKNFYRLKEN
;
A
#
# COMPACT_ATOMS: atom_id res chain seq x y z
N MET A 1 10.39 -9.40 -22.93
CA MET A 1 10.27 -9.59 -21.46
C MET A 1 9.24 -8.66 -20.81
N ASN A 2 8.86 -7.51 -21.39
CA ASN A 2 7.92 -6.56 -20.75
C ASN A 2 6.43 -6.97 -20.73
N ASN A 3 5.96 -7.78 -21.69
CA ASN A 3 4.53 -8.09 -21.79
C ASN A 3 4.04 -9.13 -20.78
N ILE A 4 4.91 -10.04 -20.34
CA ILE A 4 4.58 -11.09 -19.36
C ILE A 4 4.25 -10.44 -18.01
N PHE A 5 5.05 -9.45 -17.59
CA PHE A 5 4.85 -8.77 -16.31
C PHE A 5 3.56 -7.94 -16.27
N ALA A 6 3.22 -7.27 -17.38
CA ALA A 6 1.98 -6.52 -17.50
C ALA A 6 0.74 -7.42 -17.45
N TYR A 7 0.79 -8.55 -18.16
CA TYR A 7 -0.29 -9.54 -18.14
C TYR A 7 -0.50 -10.14 -16.74
N GLN A 8 0.60 -10.56 -16.08
CA GLN A 8 0.55 -11.07 -14.70
C GLN A 8 -0.04 -10.05 -13.72
N THR A 9 0.33 -8.77 -13.86
CA THR A 9 -0.21 -7.70 -13.01
C THR A 9 -1.70 -7.49 -13.26
N LEU A 10 -2.16 -7.52 -14.51
CA LEU A 10 -3.58 -7.39 -14.83
C LEU A 10 -4.39 -8.59 -14.30
N GLN A 11 -3.88 -9.81 -14.47
CA GLN A 11 -4.49 -11.01 -13.89
C GLN A 11 -4.57 -10.90 -12.37
N TYR A 12 -3.47 -10.52 -11.72
CA TYR A 12 -3.43 -10.30 -10.28
C TYR A 12 -4.50 -9.31 -9.82
N ILE A 13 -4.59 -8.13 -10.45
CA ILE A 13 -5.57 -7.09 -10.10
C ILE A 13 -7.00 -7.61 -10.29
N TRP A 14 -7.26 -8.34 -11.37
CA TRP A 14 -8.58 -8.86 -11.72
C TRP A 14 -9.06 -9.93 -10.73
N SER A 15 -8.19 -10.87 -10.35
CA SER A 15 -8.51 -11.94 -9.41
C SER A 15 -8.40 -11.54 -7.94
N HIS A 16 -7.87 -10.34 -7.65
CA HIS A 16 -7.58 -9.91 -6.28
C HIS A 16 -8.84 -9.87 -5.40
N PRO A 17 -8.83 -10.48 -4.19
CA PRO A 17 -10.02 -10.52 -3.32
C PRO A 17 -10.60 -9.14 -3.00
N ASN A 18 -9.74 -8.15 -2.73
CA ASN A 18 -10.17 -6.77 -2.45
C ASN A 18 -10.76 -6.01 -3.66
N ASN A 19 -10.69 -6.58 -4.86
CA ASN A 19 -11.20 -5.97 -6.09
C ASN A 19 -12.46 -6.66 -6.64
N LYS A 20 -12.99 -7.70 -5.99
CA LYS A 20 -14.10 -8.54 -6.52
C LYS A 20 -15.36 -7.79 -6.98
N THR A 21 -15.59 -6.57 -6.48
CA THR A 21 -16.74 -5.72 -6.85
C THR A 21 -16.35 -4.50 -7.70
N GLN A 22 -15.05 -4.30 -7.97
CA GLN A 22 -14.51 -3.09 -8.59
C GLN A 22 -13.34 -3.37 -9.55
N GLN A 23 -13.24 -4.57 -10.12
CA GLN A 23 -12.10 -5.03 -10.93
C GLN A 23 -11.77 -4.06 -12.06
N ILE A 24 -12.78 -3.62 -12.82
CA ILE A 24 -12.63 -2.69 -13.94
C ILE A 24 -12.04 -1.36 -13.44
N LYS A 25 -12.56 -0.83 -12.33
CA LYS A 25 -12.07 0.42 -11.71
C LYS A 25 -10.61 0.26 -11.27
N SER A 26 -10.24 -0.87 -10.69
CA SER A 26 -8.86 -1.15 -10.26
C SER A 26 -7.89 -1.29 -11.44
N ILE A 27 -8.31 -1.91 -12.55
CA ILE A 27 -7.54 -1.93 -13.80
C ILE A 27 -7.36 -0.52 -14.36
N LEU A 28 -8.43 0.30 -14.40
CA LEU A 28 -8.35 1.68 -14.87
C LEU A 28 -7.39 2.52 -14.02
N LYS A 29 -7.41 2.34 -12.69
CA LYS A 29 -6.43 2.96 -11.79
C LYS A 29 -5.00 2.52 -12.11
N PHE A 30 -4.78 1.22 -12.35
CA PHE A 30 -3.46 0.72 -12.73
C PHE A 30 -2.97 1.33 -14.06
N ILE A 31 -3.80 1.30 -15.11
CA ILE A 31 -3.45 1.87 -16.42
C ILE A 31 -3.17 3.37 -16.28
N GLY A 32 -4.07 4.11 -15.61
CA GLY A 32 -3.92 5.54 -15.36
C GLY A 32 -2.64 5.85 -14.60
N TRP A 33 -2.31 5.06 -13.57
CA TRP A 33 -1.05 5.21 -12.83
C TRP A 33 0.19 4.92 -13.68
N GLN A 34 0.15 3.87 -14.51
CA GLN A 34 1.24 3.54 -15.42
C GLN A 34 1.51 4.69 -16.41
N ILE A 35 0.47 5.33 -16.94
CA ILE A 35 0.61 6.49 -17.82
C ILE A 35 1.13 7.69 -17.02
N TYR A 36 0.45 8.05 -15.93
CA TYR A 36 0.78 9.21 -15.10
C TYR A 36 2.23 9.19 -14.63
N LYS A 37 2.68 8.06 -14.06
CA LYS A 37 4.03 7.97 -13.47
C LYS A 37 5.15 8.06 -14.50
N ARG A 38 4.88 7.67 -15.77
CA ARG A 38 5.83 7.79 -16.89
C ARG A 38 5.89 9.21 -17.44
N LEU A 39 4.74 9.90 -17.52
CA LEU A 39 4.64 11.25 -18.06
C LEU A 39 5.13 12.31 -17.07
N PHE A 40 4.63 12.28 -15.83
CA PHE A 40 4.84 13.36 -14.87
C PHE A 40 5.98 13.11 -13.90
N LYS A 41 6.33 11.84 -13.63
CA LYS A 41 7.38 11.44 -12.66
C LYS A 41 7.19 12.07 -11.26
N ARG A 42 5.94 12.31 -10.86
CA ARG A 42 5.56 12.88 -9.56
C ARG A 42 4.82 11.86 -8.71
N TYR A 43 4.80 12.08 -7.40
CA TYR A 43 3.98 11.29 -6.50
C TYR A 43 2.51 11.70 -6.56
N ILE A 44 1.64 10.80 -6.11
CA ILE A 44 0.25 11.11 -5.76
C ILE A 44 -0.06 10.55 -4.38
N ASP A 45 -0.97 11.18 -3.65
CA ASP A 45 -1.45 10.62 -2.39
C ASP A 45 -2.68 9.74 -2.67
N THR A 46 -2.69 8.52 -2.13
CA THR A 46 -3.79 7.57 -2.29
C THR A 46 -4.38 7.18 -0.95
N GLN A 47 -5.69 6.95 -0.91
CA GLN A 47 -6.39 6.54 0.30
C GLN A 47 -6.10 5.07 0.58
N LEU A 48 -5.47 4.77 1.73
CA LEU A 48 -5.20 3.40 2.19
C LEU A 48 -6.32 2.88 3.10
N LEU A 49 -6.70 3.68 4.11
CA LEU A 49 -7.81 3.47 5.05
C LEU A 49 -8.62 4.76 5.16
N PRO A 50 -9.86 4.80 5.70
CA PRO A 50 -10.64 6.05 5.80
C PRO A 50 -9.88 7.24 6.42
N GLU A 51 -9.06 6.98 7.43
CA GLU A 51 -8.27 7.95 8.19
C GLU A 51 -6.79 8.03 7.78
N ALA A 52 -6.33 7.18 6.85
CA ALA A 52 -4.92 7.10 6.47
C ALA A 52 -4.74 7.18 4.94
N LYS A 53 -3.87 8.10 4.52
CA LYS A 53 -3.38 8.20 3.15
C LYS A 53 -1.94 7.73 3.09
N ILE A 54 -1.51 7.31 1.92
CA ILE A 54 -0.12 7.02 1.64
C ILE A 54 0.34 7.71 0.38
N ARG A 55 1.54 8.28 0.44
CA ARG A 55 2.18 8.87 -0.74
C ARG A 55 2.76 7.79 -1.66
N CYS A 56 2.21 7.71 -2.86
CA CYS A 56 2.64 6.80 -3.91
C CYS A 56 3.62 7.49 -4.86
N TYR A 57 4.91 7.20 -4.68
CA TYR A 57 5.98 7.61 -5.59
C TYR A 57 6.03 6.72 -6.84
N PRO A 58 6.50 7.22 -8.01
CA PRO A 58 6.59 6.45 -9.26
C PRO A 58 7.34 5.12 -9.17
N ASP A 59 8.30 5.03 -8.26
CA ASP A 59 9.15 3.86 -7.97
C ASP A 59 8.71 3.06 -6.73
N SER A 60 7.59 3.42 -6.09
CA SER A 60 7.06 2.71 -4.93
C SER A 60 6.12 1.58 -5.35
N TYR A 61 6.62 0.35 -5.31
CA TYR A 61 5.84 -0.85 -5.67
C TYR A 61 4.68 -1.11 -4.70
N SER A 62 4.94 -1.04 -3.40
CA SER A 62 3.95 -1.30 -2.36
C SER A 62 2.83 -0.25 -2.35
N ALA A 63 3.16 1.05 -2.44
CA ALA A 63 2.14 2.09 -2.55
C ALA A 63 1.37 2.04 -3.88
N SER A 64 2.03 1.61 -4.97
CA SER A 64 1.34 1.35 -6.24
C SER A 64 0.32 0.21 -6.08
N ALA A 65 0.70 -0.88 -5.41
CA ALA A 65 -0.20 -2.00 -5.13
C ALA A 65 -1.40 -1.54 -4.29
N ALA A 66 -1.17 -0.71 -3.27
CA ALA A 66 -2.25 -0.12 -2.49
C ALA A 66 -3.18 0.79 -3.33
N LEU A 67 -2.65 1.57 -4.28
CA LEU A 67 -3.46 2.43 -5.14
C LEU A 67 -4.54 1.65 -5.92
N TYR A 68 -4.19 0.50 -6.50
CA TYR A 68 -5.10 -0.28 -7.35
C TYR A 68 -5.73 -1.50 -6.66
N CYS A 69 -5.16 -2.05 -5.59
CA CYS A 69 -5.73 -3.17 -4.84
C CYS A 69 -6.17 -2.83 -3.41
N GLY A 70 -5.88 -1.63 -2.88
CA GLY A 70 -6.16 -1.28 -1.48
C GLY A 70 -5.33 -2.13 -0.52
N LEU A 71 -5.99 -3.03 0.23
CA LEU A 71 -5.32 -4.06 1.03
C LEU A 71 -4.71 -5.12 0.10
N TYR A 72 -3.58 -4.78 -0.52
CA TYR A 72 -2.98 -5.59 -1.58
C TYR A 72 -2.35 -6.88 -1.05
N ASP A 73 -1.95 -6.92 0.22
CA ASP A 73 -1.58 -8.17 0.88
C ASP A 73 -2.79 -8.62 1.71
N TYR A 74 -3.79 -9.13 0.97
CA TYR A 74 -5.16 -9.18 1.46
C TYR A 74 -5.31 -9.93 2.77
N ASP A 75 -4.74 -11.13 2.87
CA ASP A 75 -4.92 -11.98 4.04
C ASP A 75 -4.16 -11.44 5.24
N ASP A 76 -2.90 -11.03 5.07
CA ASP A 76 -2.04 -10.53 6.15
C ASP A 76 -2.48 -9.15 6.65
N MET A 77 -2.86 -8.24 5.76
CA MET A 77 -3.38 -6.92 6.16
C MET A 77 -4.72 -7.04 6.87
N ASN A 78 -5.61 -7.93 6.40
CA ASN A 78 -6.88 -8.14 7.10
C ASN A 78 -6.68 -8.91 8.41
N PHE A 79 -5.71 -9.82 8.50
CA PHE A 79 -5.32 -10.43 9.77
C PHE A 79 -4.91 -9.34 10.77
N LEU A 80 -3.97 -8.48 10.38
CA LEU A 80 -3.54 -7.36 11.20
C LEU A 80 -4.71 -6.50 11.70
N LEU A 81 -5.58 -6.06 10.77
CA LEU A 81 -6.73 -5.21 11.09
C LEU A 81 -7.81 -5.90 11.96
N ARG A 82 -7.89 -7.24 11.93
CA ARG A 82 -8.83 -8.02 12.74
C ARG A 82 -8.31 -8.28 14.15
N TYR A 83 -7.01 -8.48 14.30
CA TYR A 83 -6.43 -8.97 15.56
C TYR A 83 -5.77 -7.89 16.40
N LEU A 84 -5.20 -6.84 15.80
CA LEU A 84 -4.64 -5.72 16.57
C LEU A 84 -5.70 -5.01 17.41
N ARG A 85 -5.35 -4.73 18.67
CA ARG A 85 -6.16 -4.01 19.66
C ARG A 85 -5.51 -2.68 20.03
N ASP A 86 -6.31 -1.82 20.65
CA ASP A 86 -5.94 -0.45 20.95
C ASP A 86 -4.67 -0.29 21.80
N SER A 87 -4.47 -1.19 22.75
CA SER A 87 -3.36 -1.17 23.71
C SER A 87 -2.17 -2.06 23.31
N ASP A 88 -2.22 -2.69 22.14
CA ASP A 88 -1.15 -3.59 21.70
C ASP A 88 0.11 -2.79 21.34
N SER A 89 1.26 -3.46 21.40
CA SER A 89 2.50 -2.93 20.82
C SER A 89 2.78 -3.61 19.49
N PHE A 90 3.13 -2.83 18.47
CA PHE A 90 3.43 -3.32 17.13
C PHE A 90 4.84 -2.90 16.68
N ILE A 91 5.57 -3.85 16.09
CA ILE A 91 6.91 -3.62 15.56
C ILE A 91 6.92 -3.95 14.06
N ASP A 92 7.12 -2.93 13.23
CA ASP A 92 7.21 -3.03 11.77
C ASP A 92 8.68 -3.03 11.33
N ILE A 93 9.23 -4.21 11.04
CA ILE A 93 10.61 -4.38 10.57
C ILE A 93 10.62 -4.43 9.05
N GLY A 94 11.34 -3.49 8.41
CA GLY A 94 11.28 -3.33 6.96
C GLY A 94 10.03 -2.58 6.54
N ALA A 95 9.66 -1.55 7.31
CA ALA A 95 8.42 -0.79 7.15
C ALA A 95 8.27 -0.14 5.76
N ASN A 96 9.35 -0.04 4.98
CA ASN A 96 9.35 0.50 3.63
C ASN A 96 8.79 1.93 3.62
N VAL A 97 7.63 2.16 3.01
CA VAL A 97 6.94 3.45 3.01
C VAL A 97 5.86 3.55 4.09
N GLY A 98 5.71 2.54 4.96
CA GLY A 98 4.84 2.60 6.14
C GLY A 98 3.44 2.04 5.98
N ILE A 99 3.18 1.12 5.05
CA ILE A 99 1.82 0.60 4.86
C ILE A 99 1.34 -0.16 6.10
N TYR A 100 2.10 -1.12 6.61
CA TYR A 100 1.73 -1.87 7.82
C TYR A 100 1.74 -0.98 9.06
N THR A 101 2.70 -0.06 9.15
CA THR A 101 2.74 1.01 10.17
C THR A 101 1.41 1.78 10.22
N LEU A 102 0.89 2.26 9.08
CA LEU A 102 -0.38 2.99 9.01
C LEU A 102 -1.58 2.11 9.37
N LEU A 103 -1.58 0.83 8.94
CA LEU A 103 -2.63 -0.11 9.34
C LEU A 103 -2.63 -0.32 10.86
N ALA A 104 -1.46 -0.48 11.48
CA ALA A 104 -1.32 -0.61 12.92
C ALA A 104 -1.77 0.67 13.64
N ALA A 105 -1.38 1.84 13.14
CA ALA A 105 -1.79 3.14 13.68
C ALA A 105 -3.30 3.39 13.57
N SER A 106 -4.00 2.72 12.63
CA SER A 106 -5.46 2.77 12.59
C SER A 106 -6.12 2.06 13.78
N LYS A 107 -5.46 1.05 14.35
CA LYS A 107 -5.99 0.19 15.43
C LYS A 107 -5.48 0.56 16.82
N ILE A 108 -4.19 0.89 16.94
CA ILE A 108 -3.51 1.18 18.21
C ILE A 108 -3.54 2.68 18.45
N LYS A 109 -4.24 3.15 19.50
CA LYS A 109 -4.24 4.55 19.95
C LYS A 109 -3.59 4.72 21.32
N SER A 110 -3.64 3.71 22.18
CA SER A 110 -3.05 3.74 23.53
C SER A 110 -1.74 2.96 23.66
N GLY A 111 -1.49 2.01 22.75
CA GLY A 111 -0.23 1.26 22.69
C GLY A 111 0.91 1.96 21.96
N LEU A 112 1.94 1.20 21.60
CA LEU A 112 3.18 1.71 20.98
C LEU A 112 3.42 1.08 19.62
N ILE A 113 3.89 1.89 18.66
CA ILE A 113 4.27 1.44 17.32
C ILE A 113 5.72 1.82 17.07
N TYR A 114 6.55 0.83 16.74
CA TYR A 114 7.94 1.03 16.34
C TYR A 114 8.11 0.58 14.89
N SER A 115 8.66 1.44 14.04
CA SER A 115 8.81 1.16 12.61
C SER A 115 10.24 1.42 12.17
N PHE A 116 10.83 0.44 11.50
CA PHE A 116 12.24 0.43 11.12
C PHE A 116 12.38 0.18 9.63
N GLU A 117 13.16 1.02 8.95
CA GLU A 117 13.45 0.87 7.53
C GLU A 117 14.93 1.16 7.26
N ALA A 118 15.61 0.21 6.62
CA ALA A 118 17.05 0.27 6.42
C ALA A 118 17.46 1.17 5.25
N LEU A 119 16.63 1.28 4.21
CA LEU A 119 16.95 2.10 3.04
C LEU A 119 16.62 3.57 3.34
N PRO A 120 17.61 4.50 3.31
CA PRO A 120 17.38 5.90 3.67
C PRO A 120 16.23 6.55 2.89
N LYS A 121 16.15 6.28 1.58
CA LYS A 121 15.07 6.77 0.72
C LYS A 121 13.68 6.36 1.24
N ASN A 122 13.52 5.10 1.61
CA ASN A 122 12.24 4.58 2.09
C ASN A 122 11.96 5.10 3.51
N PHE A 123 12.98 5.18 4.36
CA PHE A 123 12.86 5.77 5.69
C PHE A 123 12.36 7.22 5.67
N TYR A 124 12.85 8.05 4.74
CA TYR A 124 12.32 9.41 4.59
C TYR A 124 10.85 9.39 4.16
N ARG A 125 10.47 8.48 3.26
CA ARG A 125 9.07 8.33 2.83
C ARG A 125 8.17 7.76 3.91
N LEU A 126 8.67 6.87 4.76
CA LEU A 126 7.99 6.38 5.96
C LEU A 126 7.64 7.55 6.88
N LYS A 127 8.56 8.50 7.09
CA LYS A 127 8.32 9.69 7.92
C LYS A 127 7.32 10.69 7.34
N GLU A 128 7.00 10.59 6.06
CA GLU A 128 6.02 11.47 5.40
C GLU A 128 4.56 11.02 5.64
N ASN A 129 4.37 9.78 6.09
CA ASN A 129 3.06 9.17 6.31
C ASN A 129 2.76 9.05 7.81
#